data_AF-A0A6L8UCY2-F1
#
_entry.id   AF-A0A6L8UCY2-F1
#
_cell.length_a   1.000
_cell.length_b   1.000
_cell.length_c   1.000
_cell.angle_alpha   90.00
_cell.angle_beta   90.00
_cell.angle_gamma   90.00
#
_symmetry.space_group_name_H-M   'P 1'
#
loop_
_entity.id
_entity.type
_entity.pdbx_description
1 polymer ?
#
loop_
_entity_poly.entity_id
_entity_poly.type
_entity_poly.pdbx_seq_one_letter_code
_entity_poly.pdbx_strand_id
1 'polypeptide(L)'
;MYPDTTLRIDDNPSSLSRLLLSPGETVSNPRRGSWEGVFENIDTLMIFIFDEATVKTVPWDTIRKNYMILKRYDLSYEDLVKMEWRVVYP
;
A
#
# COMPACT_ATOMS: atom_id res chain seq x y z
N MET A 1 -16.36 17.29 -1.84
CA MET A 1 -16.88 15.93 -1.62
C MET A 1 -15.75 14.99 -2.03
N TYR A 2 -14.95 14.52 -1.08
CA TYR A 2 -13.73 13.76 -1.38
C TYR A 2 -14.12 12.32 -1.74
N PRO A 3 -13.71 11.79 -2.91
CA PRO A 3 -14.08 10.45 -3.33
C PRO A 3 -13.36 9.44 -2.44
N ASP A 4 -14.08 8.36 -2.12
CA ASP A 4 -13.67 7.19 -1.35
C ASP A 4 -12.15 6.97 -1.21
N THR A 5 -11.61 7.43 -0.07
CA THR A 5 -10.30 7.04 0.47
C THR A 5 -10.42 5.83 1.41
N THR A 6 -11.41 4.97 1.17
CA THR A 6 -11.72 3.82 2.04
C THR A 6 -10.94 2.60 1.58
N LEU A 7 -10.17 2.03 2.51
CA LEU A 7 -9.65 0.68 2.39
C LEU A 7 -10.79 -0.24 1.95
N ARG A 8 -10.59 -1.08 0.93
CA ARG A 8 -11.66 -1.93 0.39
C ARG A 8 -11.90 -3.12 1.32
N ILE A 9 -13.11 -3.67 1.29
CA ILE A 9 -13.44 -4.84 2.11
C ILE A 9 -12.61 -6.08 1.71
N ASP A 10 -12.28 -6.17 0.43
CA ASP A 10 -11.57 -7.31 -0.16
C ASP A 10 -10.03 -7.21 -0.05
N ASP A 11 -9.50 -6.04 0.34
CA ASP A 11 -8.07 -5.76 0.38
C ASP A 11 -7.41 -6.13 1.72
N ASN A 12 -7.92 -7.16 2.42
CA ASN A 12 -7.33 -7.58 3.69
C ASN A 12 -5.91 -8.15 3.47
N PRO A 13 -4.85 -7.51 3.99
CA PRO A 13 -3.48 -7.97 3.78
C PRO A 13 -3.11 -9.16 4.69
N SER A 14 -3.92 -9.49 5.71
CA SER A 14 -3.58 -10.49 6.74
C SER A 14 -3.35 -11.91 6.19
N SER A 15 -3.92 -12.23 5.04
CA SER A 15 -3.82 -13.54 4.38
C SER A 15 -2.79 -13.58 3.25
N LEU A 16 -2.17 -12.44 2.91
CA LEU A 16 -1.28 -12.30 1.76
C LEU A 16 0.17 -12.23 2.23
N SER A 17 0.79 -13.41 2.44
CA SER A 17 2.20 -13.52 2.84
C SER A 17 3.17 -12.78 1.92
N ARG A 18 2.83 -12.61 0.63
CA ARG A 18 3.58 -11.83 -0.35
C ARG A 18 3.61 -10.30 -0.09
N LEU A 19 2.83 -9.81 0.87
CA LEU A 19 2.77 -8.39 1.24
C LEU A 19 3.52 -8.11 2.55
N LEU A 20 4.08 -9.13 3.19
CA LEU A 20 5.01 -8.94 4.31
C LEU A 20 6.28 -8.29 3.77
N LEU A 21 6.68 -7.20 4.40
CA LEU A 21 7.89 -6.46 4.07
C LEU A 21 8.89 -6.68 5.20
N SER A 22 10.07 -7.20 4.85
CA SER A 22 11.21 -7.21 5.76
C SER A 22 12.02 -5.91 5.60
N PRO A 23 12.73 -5.43 6.63
CA PRO A 23 13.61 -4.28 6.49
C PRO A 23 14.65 -4.50 5.39
N GLY A 24 14.74 -3.57 4.43
CA GLY A 24 15.67 -3.67 3.29
C GLY A 24 15.19 -4.55 2.14
N GLU A 25 13.99 -5.13 2.23
CA GLU A 25 13.42 -5.94 1.16
C GLU A 25 12.91 -5.07 0.00
N THR A 26 13.15 -5.52 -1.22
CA THR A 26 12.58 -4.90 -2.43
C THR A 26 11.44 -5.76 -2.93
N VAL A 27 10.23 -5.19 -2.95
CA VAL A 27 9.05 -5.87 -3.51
C VAL A 27 8.82 -5.37 -4.92
N SER A 28 8.94 -6.27 -5.89
CA SER A 28 8.48 -6.02 -7.26
C SER A 28 6.99 -6.36 -7.36
N ASN A 29 6.24 -5.64 -8.17
CA ASN A 29 4.85 -5.99 -8.46
C ASN A 29 4.83 -7.10 -9.52
N PRO A 30 4.49 -8.37 -9.17
CA PRO A 30 4.60 -9.46 -10.12
C PRO A 30 3.37 -9.56 -11.05
N ARG A 31 2.34 -8.72 -10.87
CA ARG A 31 1.03 -8.91 -11.52
C ARG A 31 0.74 -8.00 -12.71
N ARG A 32 1.49 -6.92 -12.94
CA ARG A 32 1.14 -5.91 -13.98
C ARG A 32 2.31 -5.43 -14.87
N GLY A 33 3.38 -6.21 -14.97
CA GLY A 33 4.54 -5.80 -15.77
C GLY A 33 5.35 -4.72 -15.06
N SER A 34 5.77 -3.68 -15.80
CA SER A 34 6.56 -2.57 -15.25
C SER A 34 5.68 -1.58 -14.49
N TRP A 35 6.27 -0.84 -13.54
CA TRP A 35 5.52 0.18 -12.79
C TRP A 35 5.07 1.32 -13.69
N GLU A 36 5.84 1.65 -14.73
CA GLU A 36 5.49 2.60 -15.78
C GLU A 36 4.15 2.23 -16.43
N GLY A 37 3.94 0.95 -16.78
CA GLY A 37 2.69 0.48 -17.37
C GLY A 37 1.50 0.52 -16.41
N VAL A 38 1.76 0.47 -15.09
CA VAL A 38 0.70 0.68 -14.09
C VAL A 38 0.20 2.12 -14.14
N PHE A 39 1.12 3.10 -14.22
CA PHE A 39 0.80 4.53 -14.29
C PHE A 39 0.19 4.98 -15.62
N GLU A 40 0.16 4.14 -16.65
CA GLU A 40 -0.66 4.41 -17.84
C GLU A 40 -2.16 4.44 -17.53
N ASN A 41 -2.59 3.74 -16.46
CA ASN A 41 -3.99 3.57 -16.10
C ASN A 41 -4.36 4.21 -14.74
N ILE A 42 -3.37 4.71 -13.99
CA ILE A 42 -3.58 5.38 -12.70
C ILE A 42 -2.72 6.63 -12.63
N ASP A 43 -3.26 7.69 -12.04
CA ASP A 43 -2.53 8.95 -11.83
C ASP A 43 -1.73 8.92 -10.51
N THR A 44 -2.29 8.29 -9.48
CA THR A 44 -1.72 8.21 -8.14
C THR A 44 -1.71 6.79 -7.62
N LEU A 45 -0.55 6.33 -7.14
CA LEU A 45 -0.39 5.07 -6.40
C LEU A 45 -0.57 5.33 -4.91
N MET A 46 -1.56 4.65 -4.31
CA MET A 46 -1.80 4.69 -2.87
C MET A 46 -1.17 3.47 -2.20
N ILE A 47 -0.18 3.68 -1.35
CA ILE A 47 0.50 2.64 -0.55
C ILE A 47 0.03 2.77 0.88
N PHE A 48 -0.52 1.69 1.43
CA PHE A 48 -0.95 1.60 2.82
C PHE A 48 -0.03 0.64 3.57
N ILE A 49 0.65 1.15 4.59
CA ILE A 49 1.52 0.38 5.47
C ILE A 49 0.77 0.15 6.76
N PHE A 50 0.79 -1.10 7.22
CA PHE A 50 0.15 -1.51 8.44
C PHE A 50 1.15 -2.22 9.34
N ASP A 51 0.91 -2.13 10.64
CA ASP A 51 1.61 -2.95 11.61
C ASP A 51 1.12 -4.41 11.52
N GLU A 52 2.07 -5.35 11.48
CA GLU A 52 1.78 -6.77 11.30
C GLU A 52 0.93 -7.32 12.46
N ALA A 53 1.27 -6.95 13.69
CA ALA A 53 0.54 -7.42 14.87
C ALA A 53 -0.91 -6.90 14.86
N THR A 54 -1.10 -5.65 14.47
CA THR A 54 -2.43 -5.02 14.33
C THR A 54 -3.28 -5.74 13.29
N VAL A 55 -2.73 -5.99 12.10
CA VAL A 55 -3.46 -6.69 11.01
C VAL A 55 -3.82 -8.13 11.37
N LYS A 56 -2.98 -8.81 12.17
CA LYS A 56 -3.23 -10.19 12.61
C LYS A 56 -4.22 -10.29 13.77
N THR A 57 -4.29 -9.28 14.64
CA THR A 57 -5.07 -9.33 15.88
C THR A 57 -6.41 -8.62 15.79
N VAL A 58 -6.51 -7.58 14.96
CA VAL A 58 -7.71 -6.74 14.83
C VAL A 58 -8.48 -7.15 13.58
N PRO A 59 -9.81 -7.33 13.65
CA PRO A 59 -10.63 -7.61 12.47
C PRO A 59 -10.48 -6.52 11.41
N TRP A 60 -10.38 -6.93 10.14
CA TRP A 60 -10.20 -5.99 9.01
C TRP A 60 -11.26 -4.89 8.96
N ASP A 61 -12.52 -5.21 9.25
CA ASP A 61 -13.61 -4.23 9.32
C ASP A 61 -13.34 -3.13 10.37
N THR A 62 -12.74 -3.48 11.51
CA THR A 62 -12.36 -2.53 12.56
C THR A 62 -11.17 -1.68 12.12
N ILE A 63 -10.16 -2.29 11.49
CA ILE A 63 -9.00 -1.57 10.92
C ILE A 63 -9.46 -0.52 9.90
N ARG A 64 -10.40 -0.89 9.02
CA ARG A 64 -10.98 0.01 8.01
C ARG A 64 -11.79 1.14 8.63
N LYS A 65 -12.69 0.81 9.57
CA LYS A 65 -13.57 1.79 10.24
C LYS A 65 -12.79 2.79 11.07
N ASN A 66 -11.78 2.33 11.78
CA ASN A 66 -10.96 3.15 12.67
C ASN A 66 -9.70 3.69 12.01
N TYR A 67 -9.51 3.41 10.71
CA TYR A 67 -8.37 3.85 9.91
C TYR A 67 -7.01 3.54 10.58
N MET A 68 -6.84 2.30 11.06
CA MET A 68 -5.65 1.85 11.81
C MET A 68 -4.47 1.56 10.87
N ILE A 69 -4.10 2.55 10.08
CA ILE A 69 -2.91 2.52 9.20
C ILE A 69 -1.69 3.02 9.99
N LEU A 70 -0.54 2.39 9.76
CA LEU A 70 0.72 2.91 10.29
C LEU A 70 1.17 4.11 9.47
N LYS A 71 1.09 3.99 8.14
CA LYS A 71 1.42 5.07 7.22
C LYS A 71 0.71 4.91 5.90
N ARG A 72 0.48 6.04 5.23
CA ARG A 72 -0.06 6.09 3.87
C ARG A 72 0.82 6.99 3.03
N TYR A 73 1.10 6.55 1.81
CA TYR A 73 1.75 7.34 0.78
C TYR A 73 0.82 7.41 -0.42
N ASP A 74 0.57 8.62 -0.89
CA ASP A 74 -0.10 8.88 -2.16
C ASP A 74 0.99 9.44 -3.07
N LEU A 75 1.49 8.61 -3.99
CA LEU A 75 2.64 8.92 -4.83
C LEU A 75 2.23 8.97 -6.29
N SER A 76 2.54 10.07 -6.95
CA SER A 76 2.48 10.13 -8.41
C SER A 76 3.68 9.40 -9.03
N TYR A 77 3.62 9.16 -10.34
CA TYR A 77 4.77 8.65 -11.07
C TYR A 77 6.01 9.54 -10.90
N GLU A 78 5.83 10.87 -10.96
CA GLU A 78 6.93 11.81 -10.78
C GLU A 78 7.56 11.73 -9.39
N ASP A 79 6.76 11.51 -8.35
CA ASP A 79 7.27 11.37 -6.98
C ASP A 79 8.13 10.12 -6.86
N LEU A 80 7.68 9.00 -7.44
CA LEU A 80 8.44 7.76 -7.49
C LEU A 80 9.76 7.90 -8.23
N VAL A 81 9.77 8.64 -9.34
CA VAL A 81 11.01 8.93 -10.08
C VAL A 81 11.96 9.80 -9.24
N LYS A 82 11.45 10.85 -8.57
CA LYS A 82 12.26 11.75 -7.73
C LYS A 82 12.89 11.04 -6.52
N MET A 83 12.21 10.03 -5.98
CA MET A 83 12.71 9.23 -4.85
C MET A 83 13.45 7.95 -5.28
N GLU A 84 13.83 7.84 -6.55
CA GLU A 84 14.53 6.68 -7.11
C GLU A 84 13.83 5.34 -6.81
N TRP A 85 12.49 5.37 -6.81
CA TRP A 85 11.63 4.22 -6.51
C TRP A 85 11.80 3.63 -5.09
N ARG A 86 12.36 4.40 -4.14
CA ARG A 86 12.61 3.97 -2.76
C ARG A 86 11.66 4.62 -1.77
N VAL A 87 10.70 3.85 -1.26
CA VAL A 87 9.79 4.28 -0.20
C VAL A 87 10.39 3.95 1.17
N VAL A 88 10.73 4.99 1.93
CA VAL A 88 11.21 4.84 3.31
C VAL A 88 10.02 4.82 4.26
N TYR A 89 9.93 3.80 5.10
CA TYR A 89 8.94 3.71 6.17
C TYR A 89 9.65 3.56 7.53
N PRO A 90 9.08 4.12 8.61
CA PRO A 90 9.64 4.02 9.96
C PRO A 90 9.50 2.61 10.55
#